data_AF-A0A084VCU0-F1
#
_entry.id   AF-A0A084VCU0-F1
#
_cell.length_a   1.000
_cell.length_b   1.000
_cell.length_c   1.000
_cell.angle_alpha   90.00
_cell.angle_beta   90.00
_cell.angle_gamma   90.00
#
_symmetry.space_group_name_H-M   'P 1'
#
loop_
_entity.id
_entity.type
_entity.pdbx_description
1 polymer ?
#
loop_
_entity_poly.entity_id
_entity_poly.type
_entity_poly.pdbx_seq_one_letter_code
_entity_poly.pdbx_strand_id
1 'polypeptide(L)'
;MAGLVQDCFSIGSTVECTTCYNANIEGEVLAFDQQTKMLILKCPSASNSTKLNDVYIVNLAMCSDVQVKKEACKSPEPPLSLNLQRLSTRARNQVEQKRCQLSALAAGVSPEGQNLFMAIARTITQVTWSGPNIVVFKDVTITPPYKVDNVNGPPDRQLSYVKKIVEKHSDDQAGITKSTSADIAAN
;
A
#
# COMPACT_ATOMS: atom_id res chain seq x y z
N MET A 1 -15.13 28.97 34.49
CA MET A 1 -13.88 29.69 34.15
C MET A 1 -12.92 28.66 33.58
N ALA A 2 -13.02 28.37 32.27
CA ALA A 2 -12.11 27.47 31.59
C ALA A 2 -10.80 28.23 31.36
N GLY A 3 -9.72 27.76 32.00
CA GLY A 3 -8.40 28.36 31.83
C GLY A 3 -7.98 28.33 30.37
N LEU A 4 -7.52 29.48 29.89
CA LEU A 4 -6.83 29.66 28.62
C LEU A 4 -5.69 28.64 28.52
N VAL A 5 -5.91 27.55 27.80
CA VAL A 5 -4.82 26.72 27.29
C VAL A 5 -4.24 27.52 26.13
N GLN A 6 -3.15 28.23 26.37
CA GLN A 6 -2.36 28.83 25.30
C GLN A 6 -1.82 27.66 24.45
N ASP A 7 -2.41 27.44 23.27
CA ASP A 7 -1.86 26.54 22.27
C ASP A 7 -0.44 27.03 21.94
N CYS A 8 0.59 26.23 22.27
CA CYS A 8 1.98 26.65 22.06
C CYS A 8 2.31 26.88 20.58
N PHE A 9 1.55 26.25 19.67
CA PHE A 9 1.71 26.38 18.23
C PHE A 9 0.34 26.51 17.56
N SER A 10 0.03 27.68 16.99
CA SER A 10 -1.21 27.89 16.26
C SER A 10 -1.18 27.08 14.94
N ILE A 11 -2.24 26.33 14.64
CA ILE A 11 -2.38 25.60 13.38
C ILE A 11 -2.23 26.58 12.20
N GLY A 12 -1.42 26.22 11.20
CA GLY A 12 -1.07 27.07 10.06
C GLY A 12 0.17 27.95 10.26
N SER A 13 0.75 27.99 11.46
CA SER A 13 1.99 28.74 11.72
C SER A 13 3.18 28.02 11.13
N THR A 14 4.23 28.75 10.77
CA THR A 14 5.50 28.17 10.35
C THR A 14 6.41 28.02 11.56
N VAL A 15 6.85 26.79 11.82
CA VAL A 15 7.76 26.45 12.92
C VAL A 15 9.01 25.80 12.34
N GLU A 16 10.17 26.20 12.85
CA GLU A 16 11.44 25.54 12.63
C GLU A 16 11.81 24.74 13.89
N CYS A 17 12.15 23.47 13.71
CA CYS A 17 12.64 22.58 14.75
C CYS A 17 14.07 22.14 14.43
N THR A 18 14.99 22.25 15.38
CA THR A 18 16.30 21.61 15.30
C THR A 18 16.26 20.30 16.09
N THR A 19 16.44 19.18 15.38
CA THR A 19 16.46 17.85 16.00
C THR A 19 17.76 17.60 16.77
N CYS A 20 17.78 16.57 17.61
CA CYS A 20 18.98 16.09 18.31
C CYS A 20 20.14 15.64 17.38
N TYR A 21 19.90 15.53 16.07
CA TYR A 21 20.92 15.28 15.05
C TYR A 21 21.39 16.57 14.36
N ASN A 22 21.02 17.75 14.87
CA ASN A 22 21.24 19.06 14.27
C ASN A 22 20.61 19.23 12.87
N ALA A 23 19.63 18.39 12.52
CA ALA A 23 18.85 18.60 11.31
C ALA A 23 17.72 19.59 11.58
N ASN A 24 17.55 20.57 10.69
CA ASN A 24 16.48 21.55 10.75
C ASN A 24 15.27 21.08 9.93
N ILE A 25 14.10 21.19 10.53
CA ILE A 25 12.81 20.90 9.90
C ILE A 25 11.96 22.15 10.03
N GLU A 26 11.70 22.81 8.90
CA GLU A 26 10.81 23.96 8.82
C GLU A 26 9.53 23.57 8.10
N GLY A 27 8.38 23.84 8.69
CA GLY A 27 7.09 23.51 8.10
C GLY A 27 5.91 24.20 8.74
N GLU A 28 4.76 24.06 8.09
CA GLU A 28 3.47 24.56 8.57
C GLU A 28 2.87 23.59 9.58
N VAL A 29 2.44 24.10 10.74
CA VAL A 29 1.83 23.30 11.81
C VAL A 29 0.47 22.77 11.37
N LEU A 30 0.34 21.45 11.27
CA LEU A 30 -0.92 20.77 11.00
C LEU A 30 -1.66 20.41 12.28
N ALA A 31 -0.93 19.97 13.30
CA ALA A 31 -1.46 19.58 14.60
C ALA A 31 -0.34 19.57 15.64
N PHE A 32 -0.70 19.71 16.90
CA PHE A 32 0.20 19.56 18.03
C PHE A 32 -0.50 18.76 19.12
N ASP A 33 0.09 17.64 19.53
CA ASP A 33 -0.33 16.94 20.74
C ASP A 33 0.55 17.38 21.91
N GLN A 34 -0.04 18.14 22.82
CA GLN A 34 0.66 18.67 23.99
C GLN A 34 1.11 17.56 24.95
N GLN A 35 0.35 16.47 25.07
CA GLN A 35 0.65 15.41 26.03
C GLN A 35 1.92 14.65 25.66
N THR A 36 2.03 14.23 24.41
CA THR A 36 3.23 13.52 23.91
C THR A 36 4.29 14.47 23.35
N LYS A 37 4.02 15.78 23.31
CA LYS A 37 4.86 16.82 22.68
C LYS A 37 5.17 16.49 21.22
N MET A 38 4.20 15.97 20.49
CA MET A 38 4.33 15.61 19.08
C MET A 38 3.80 16.74 18.21
N LEU A 39 4.68 17.35 17.42
CA LEU A 39 4.36 18.41 16.47
C LEU A 39 4.29 17.84 15.05
N ILE A 40 3.16 18.03 14.37
CA ILE A 40 2.97 17.59 13.00
C ILE A 40 3.19 18.77 12.05
N LEU A 41 4.18 18.68 11.18
CA LEU A 41 4.56 19.72 10.23
C LEU A 41 4.31 19.26 8.79
N LYS A 42 3.71 20.15 7.99
CA LYS A 42 3.65 20.05 6.52
C LYS A 42 4.85 20.80 5.93
N CYS A 43 5.72 20.07 5.26
CA CYS A 43 6.90 20.61 4.60
C CYS A 43 6.74 20.51 3.08
N PRO A 44 7.44 21.36 2.31
CA PRO A 44 7.57 21.17 0.86
C PRO A 44 8.05 19.75 0.54
N SER A 45 7.48 19.18 -0.52
CA SER A 45 7.84 17.83 -0.96
C SER A 45 9.29 17.76 -1.40
N ALA A 46 10.05 16.79 -0.86
CA ALA A 46 11.42 16.49 -1.28
C ALA A 46 11.51 16.07 -2.77
N SER A 47 10.39 15.64 -3.37
CA SER A 47 10.30 15.33 -4.80
C SER A 47 10.03 16.55 -5.68
N ASN A 48 9.98 17.76 -5.12
CA ASN A 48 9.65 19.02 -5.81
C ASN A 48 8.28 19.03 -6.51
N SER A 49 7.42 18.04 -6.22
CA SER A 49 6.06 18.00 -6.75
C SER A 49 5.17 19.01 -6.03
N THR A 50 4.60 19.96 -6.77
CA THR A 50 3.67 20.97 -6.25
C THR A 50 2.32 20.41 -5.80
N LYS A 51 2.05 19.14 -6.11
CA LYS A 51 0.82 18.43 -5.72
C LYS A 51 0.97 17.64 -4.41
N LEU A 52 2.19 17.51 -3.91
CA LEU A 52 2.52 16.70 -2.75
C LEU A 52 3.17 17.57 -1.68
N ASN A 53 3.06 17.13 -0.44
CA ASN A 53 3.78 17.70 0.69
C ASN A 53 4.33 16.55 1.52
N ASP A 54 5.47 16.78 2.16
CA ASP A 54 6.00 15.85 3.14
C ASP A 54 5.38 16.19 4.50
N VAL A 55 5.01 15.16 5.27
CA VAL A 55 4.44 15.33 6.61
C VAL A 55 5.40 14.73 7.62
N TYR A 56 5.94 15.59 8.49
CA TYR A 56 6.84 15.21 9.57
C TYR A 56 6.07 15.16 10.88
N ILE A 57 6.31 14.11 11.67
CA ILE A 57 5.82 14.00 13.04
C ILE A 57 7.05 14.12 13.95
N VAL A 58 7.21 15.28 14.56
CA VAL A 58 8.41 15.67 15.30
C VAL A 58 8.14 15.53 16.80
N ASN A 59 8.95 14.71 17.48
CA ASN A 59 8.95 14.65 18.94
C ASN A 59 9.77 15.82 19.49
N LEU A 60 9.11 16.83 20.06
CA LEU A 60 9.79 18.02 20.56
C LEU A 60 10.69 17.74 21.76
N ALA A 61 10.50 16.63 22.48
CA ALA A 61 11.43 16.23 23.53
C ALA A 61 12.82 15.85 22.99
N MET A 62 12.91 15.56 21.68
CA MET A 62 14.15 15.24 20.98
C MET A 62 14.63 16.41 20.09
N CYS A 63 14.09 17.60 20.29
CA CYS A 63 14.54 18.83 19.64
C CYS A 63 15.42 19.64 20.60
N SER A 64 16.53 20.15 20.08
CA SER A 64 17.41 21.07 20.83
C SER A 64 16.90 22.50 20.79
N ASP A 65 16.17 22.88 19.74
CA ASP A 65 15.57 24.20 19.57
C ASP A 65 14.26 24.12 18.77
N VAL A 66 13.32 25.02 19.09
CA VAL A 66 12.02 25.13 18.42
C VAL A 66 11.64 26.61 18.35
N GLN A 67 11.45 27.14 17.14
CA GLN A 67 11.15 28.55 16.91
C GLN A 67 9.93 28.73 16.02
N VAL A 68 8.99 29.59 16.44
CA VAL A 68 7.91 30.05 15.56
C VAL A 68 8.47 31.14 14.64
N LYS A 69 8.55 30.84 13.34
CA LYS A 69 9.03 31.79 12.31
C LYS A 69 7.92 32.71 11.82
N LYS A 70 6.69 32.21 11.79
CA LYS A 70 5.52 32.95 11.31
C LYS A 70 4.27 32.46 12.01
N GLU A 71 3.55 33.37 12.66
CA GLU A 71 2.24 33.07 13.22
C GLU A 71 1.17 33.02 12.12
N ALA A 72 0.22 32.09 12.28
CA ALA A 72 -0.95 32.01 11.41
C ALA A 72 -1.90 33.19 11.65
N CYS A 73 -2.20 33.97 10.60
CA CYS A 73 -3.24 35.00 10.69
C CYS A 73 -4.67 34.46 10.48
N LYS A 74 -4.80 33.25 9.93
CA LYS A 74 -6.09 32.61 9.63
C LYS A 74 -5.98 31.11 9.89
N SER A 75 -7.03 30.54 10.47
CA SER A 75 -7.16 29.09 10.59
C SER A 75 -7.19 28.46 9.19
N PRO A 76 -6.43 27.39 8.92
CA PRO A 76 -6.54 26.63 7.69
C PRO A 76 -7.92 26.00 7.53
N GLU A 77 -8.26 25.65 6.29
CA GLU A 77 -9.45 24.84 6.00
C GLU A 77 -9.31 23.45 6.64
N PRO A 78 -10.37 22.92 7.28
CA PRO A 78 -10.32 21.58 7.84
C PRO A 78 -10.01 20.54 6.76
N PRO A 79 -9.30 19.46 7.11
CA PRO A 79 -9.00 18.40 6.16
C PRO A 79 -10.27 17.72 5.66
N LEU A 80 -10.23 17.25 4.41
CA LEU A 80 -11.33 16.50 3.81
C LEU A 80 -11.64 15.24 4.64
N SER A 81 -12.92 14.95 4.78
CA SER A 81 -13.38 13.74 5.47
C SER A 81 -12.91 12.48 4.74
N LEU A 82 -12.47 11.48 5.51
CA LEU A 82 -12.06 10.20 4.97
C LEU A 82 -13.26 9.38 4.50
N ASN A 83 -13.11 8.68 3.37
CA ASN A 83 -14.10 7.70 2.93
C ASN A 83 -13.90 6.37 3.67
N LEU A 84 -14.60 6.20 4.79
CA LEU A 84 -14.50 5.02 5.66
C LEU A 84 -14.90 3.71 4.95
N GLN A 85 -15.81 3.76 3.98
CA GLN A 85 -16.19 2.58 3.19
C GLN A 85 -15.04 2.10 2.30
N ARG A 86 -14.32 3.02 1.64
CA ARG A 86 -13.14 2.69 0.84
C ARG A 86 -12.01 2.15 1.71
N LEU A 87 -11.82 2.71 2.90
CA LEU A 87 -10.80 2.24 3.85
C LEU A 87 -11.11 0.83 4.36
N SER A 88 -12.35 0.58 4.82
CA SER A 88 -12.76 -0.75 5.30
C SER A 88 -12.68 -1.81 4.20
N THR A 89 -13.02 -1.46 2.96
CA THR A 89 -12.88 -2.37 1.81
C THR A 89 -11.42 -2.69 1.54
N ARG A 90 -10.53 -1.69 1.58
CA ARG A 90 -9.09 -1.91 1.43
C ARG A 90 -8.54 -2.82 2.52
N ALA A 91 -8.94 -2.61 3.77
CA ALA A 91 -8.52 -3.43 4.91
C ALA A 91 -8.97 -4.89 4.73
N ARG A 92 -10.24 -5.12 4.38
CA ARG A 92 -10.77 -6.47 4.11
C ARG A 92 -10.02 -7.16 2.97
N ASN A 93 -9.77 -6.46 1.86
CA ASN A 93 -9.04 -7.02 0.72
C ASN A 93 -7.61 -7.42 1.09
N GLN A 94 -6.91 -6.61 1.90
CA GLN A 94 -5.56 -6.93 2.37
C GLN A 94 -5.54 -8.15 3.30
N VAL A 95 -6.51 -8.26 4.21
CA VAL A 95 -6.66 -9.44 5.08
C VAL A 95 -6.88 -10.69 4.26
N GLU A 96 -7.80 -10.64 3.29
CA GLU A 96 -8.11 -11.79 2.44
C GLU A 96 -6.91 -12.20 1.58
N GLN A 97 -6.21 -11.22 0.98
CA GLN A 97 -4.99 -11.47 0.24
C GLN A 97 -3.92 -12.16 1.09
N LYS A 98 -3.73 -11.73 2.34
CA LYS A 98 -2.79 -12.36 3.27
C LYS A 98 -3.21 -13.76 3.67
N ARG A 99 -4.50 -14.02 3.89
CA ARG A 99 -5.02 -15.36 4.15
C ARG A 99 -4.75 -16.30 2.98
N CYS A 100 -4.99 -15.85 1.74
CA CYS A 100 -4.67 -16.62 0.54
C CYS A 100 -3.17 -16.94 0.44
N GLN A 101 -2.29 -15.98 0.72
CA GLN A 101 -0.84 -16.20 0.75
C GLN A 101 -0.42 -17.25 1.79
N LEU A 102 -0.99 -17.18 3.00
CA LEU A 102 -0.70 -18.15 4.06
C LEU A 102 -1.20 -19.56 3.72
N SER A 103 -2.39 -19.68 3.13
CA SER A 103 -2.94 -20.96 2.66
C SER A 103 -2.04 -21.60 1.61
N ALA A 104 -1.57 -20.81 0.63
CA ALA A 104 -0.65 -21.28 -0.40
C ALA A 104 0.69 -21.75 0.19
N LEU A 105 1.23 -21.00 1.16
CA LEU A 105 2.47 -21.36 1.85
C LEU A 105 2.32 -22.69 2.62
N ALA A 106 1.22 -22.86 3.36
CA ALA A 106 0.94 -24.08 4.09
C ALA A 106 0.79 -25.31 3.18
N ALA A 107 0.30 -25.11 1.96
CA ALA A 107 0.15 -26.16 0.95
C ALA A 107 1.43 -26.45 0.13
N GLY A 108 2.55 -25.76 0.41
CA GLY A 108 3.80 -25.96 -0.33
C GLY A 108 3.75 -25.52 -1.80
N VAL A 109 2.86 -24.57 -2.13
CA VAL A 109 2.65 -24.09 -3.51
C VAL A 109 3.88 -23.32 -4.00
N SER A 110 4.32 -23.63 -5.22
CA SER A 110 5.45 -22.94 -5.86
C SER A 110 5.15 -21.44 -6.12
N PRO A 111 6.17 -20.58 -6.23
CA PRO A 111 5.96 -19.16 -6.59
C PRO A 111 5.17 -18.98 -7.90
N GLU A 112 5.37 -19.89 -8.86
CA GLU A 112 4.59 -19.94 -10.11
C GLU A 112 3.10 -20.13 -9.84
N GLY A 113 2.72 -21.12 -9.01
CA GLY A 113 1.33 -21.34 -8.63
C GLY A 113 0.73 -20.14 -7.90
N GLN A 114 1.49 -19.52 -6.99
CA GLN A 114 1.07 -18.32 -6.26
C GLN A 114 0.79 -17.13 -7.20
N ASN A 115 1.67 -16.92 -8.18
CA ASN A 115 1.52 -15.87 -9.19
C ASN A 115 0.32 -16.10 -10.09
N LEU A 116 0.10 -17.34 -10.55
CA LEU A 116 -1.06 -17.70 -11.36
C LEU A 116 -2.37 -17.51 -10.58
N PHE A 117 -2.43 -17.97 -9.32
CA PHE A 117 -3.59 -17.76 -8.46
C PHE A 117 -3.91 -16.26 -8.31
N MET A 118 -2.90 -15.44 -8.04
CA MET A 118 -3.07 -13.98 -7.92
C MET A 118 -3.55 -13.35 -9.24
N ALA A 119 -3.09 -13.84 -10.39
CA ALA A 119 -3.56 -13.38 -11.69
C ALA A 119 -5.03 -13.74 -11.94
N ILE A 120 -5.43 -14.97 -11.60
CA ILE A 120 -6.83 -15.43 -11.71
C ILE A 120 -7.73 -14.67 -10.73
N ALA A 121 -7.29 -14.46 -9.49
CA ALA A 121 -8.07 -13.76 -8.46
C ALA A 121 -8.37 -12.29 -8.79
N ARG A 122 -7.61 -11.68 -9.72
CA ARG A 122 -7.90 -10.32 -10.21
C ARG A 122 -9.11 -10.28 -11.15
N THR A 123 -9.38 -11.35 -11.89
CA THR A 123 -10.47 -11.43 -12.87
C THR A 123 -11.64 -12.26 -12.39
N ILE A 124 -11.39 -13.29 -11.57
CA ILE A 124 -12.39 -14.25 -11.10
C ILE A 124 -12.37 -14.28 -9.57
N THR A 125 -13.48 -13.87 -8.95
CA THR A 125 -13.63 -13.87 -7.49
C THR A 125 -13.83 -15.26 -6.90
N GLN A 126 -14.34 -16.21 -7.70
CA GLN A 126 -14.56 -17.60 -7.30
C GLN A 126 -13.31 -18.46 -7.55
N VAL A 127 -12.23 -18.16 -6.83
CA VAL A 127 -10.97 -18.92 -6.89
C VAL A 127 -10.48 -19.23 -5.48
N THR A 128 -10.06 -20.48 -5.25
CA THR A 128 -9.63 -20.97 -3.94
C THR A 128 -8.48 -21.97 -4.08
N TRP A 129 -7.77 -22.22 -2.98
CA TRP A 129 -6.79 -23.29 -2.89
C TRP A 129 -7.45 -24.59 -2.43
N SER A 130 -7.04 -25.72 -3.02
CA SER A 130 -7.36 -27.06 -2.56
C SER A 130 -6.06 -27.87 -2.50
N GLY A 131 -5.44 -27.88 -1.31
CA GLY A 131 -4.04 -28.30 -1.17
C GLY A 131 -3.15 -27.49 -2.13
N PRO A 132 -2.30 -28.12 -2.95
CA PRO A 132 -1.46 -27.41 -3.91
C PRO A 132 -2.21 -26.94 -5.16
N ASN A 133 -3.50 -27.28 -5.31
CA ASN A 133 -4.25 -27.03 -6.54
C ASN A 133 -5.04 -25.71 -6.46
N ILE A 134 -5.23 -25.06 -7.60
CA ILE A 134 -6.11 -23.90 -7.74
C ILE A 134 -7.47 -24.39 -8.24
N VAL A 135 -8.54 -24.07 -7.50
CA VAL A 135 -9.92 -24.39 -7.90
C VAL A 135 -10.64 -23.11 -8.29
N VAL A 136 -11.12 -23.04 -9.53
CA VAL A 136 -11.83 -21.92 -10.15
C VAL A 136 -13.26 -22.36 -10.46
N PHE A 137 -14.25 -21.50 -10.18
CA PHE A 137 -15.69 -21.80 -10.37
C PHE A 137 -16.22 -23.06 -9.65
N LYS A 138 -15.44 -23.61 -8.71
CA LYS A 138 -15.66 -24.84 -7.92
C LYS A 138 -15.36 -26.15 -8.65
N ASP A 139 -15.37 -26.17 -9.98
CA ASP A 139 -15.28 -27.40 -10.79
C ASP A 139 -14.10 -27.42 -11.79
N VAL A 140 -13.43 -26.29 -12.00
CA VAL A 140 -12.19 -26.23 -12.78
C VAL A 140 -10.99 -26.25 -11.83
N THR A 141 -10.13 -27.26 -11.97
CA THR A 141 -8.94 -27.44 -11.14
C THR A 141 -7.67 -27.29 -11.97
N ILE A 142 -6.73 -26.48 -11.49
CA ILE A 142 -5.38 -26.32 -12.04
C ILE A 142 -4.41 -26.98 -11.08
N THR A 143 -3.71 -27.99 -11.55
CA THR A 143 -2.74 -28.76 -10.76
C THR A 143 -1.31 -28.34 -11.09
N PRO A 144 -0.31 -28.53 -10.20
CA PRO A 144 1.10 -28.37 -10.55
C PRO A 144 1.46 -29.19 -11.81
N PRO A 145 2.35 -28.71 -12.70
CA PRO A 145 3.11 -27.46 -12.69
C PRO A 145 2.36 -26.21 -13.21
N TYR A 146 1.03 -26.19 -13.11
CA TYR A 146 0.18 -25.02 -13.40
C TYR A 146 0.20 -24.55 -14.87
N LYS A 147 0.43 -25.46 -15.82
CA LYS A 147 0.35 -25.18 -17.25
C LYS A 147 -1.07 -25.34 -17.80
N VAL A 148 -1.28 -24.89 -19.03
CA VAL A 148 -2.57 -25.01 -19.75
C VAL A 148 -3.05 -26.47 -19.80
N ASP A 149 -2.11 -27.40 -19.96
CA ASP A 149 -2.40 -28.85 -19.98
C ASP A 149 -2.81 -29.42 -18.62
N ASN A 150 -2.52 -28.70 -17.52
CA ASN A 150 -2.86 -29.10 -16.16
C ASN A 150 -4.22 -28.54 -15.67
N VAL A 151 -4.97 -27.90 -16.56
CA VAL A 151 -6.32 -27.38 -16.30
C VAL A 151 -7.34 -28.46 -16.63
N ASN A 152 -8.01 -28.97 -15.59
CA ASN A 152 -8.99 -30.06 -15.67
C ASN A 152 -10.35 -29.59 -15.16
N GLY A 153 -11.44 -30.10 -15.74
CA GLY A 153 -12.81 -29.76 -15.34
C GLY A 153 -13.83 -30.23 -16.38
N PRO A 154 -15.13 -29.97 -16.15
CA PRO A 154 -16.17 -30.25 -17.14
C PRO A 154 -15.87 -29.56 -18.49
N PRO A 155 -16.19 -30.17 -19.64
CA PRO A 155 -15.92 -29.58 -20.95
C PRO A 155 -16.92 -28.47 -21.27
N ASP A 156 -16.74 -27.32 -20.62
CA ASP A 156 -17.68 -26.21 -20.65
C ASP A 156 -16.98 -24.88 -21.00
N ARG A 157 -17.76 -23.80 -20.96
CA ARG A 157 -17.25 -22.45 -21.23
C ARG A 157 -16.25 -21.99 -20.16
N GLN A 158 -16.42 -22.42 -18.91
CA GLN A 158 -15.55 -22.06 -17.80
C GLN A 158 -14.16 -22.67 -17.97
N LEU A 159 -14.05 -23.96 -18.32
CA LEU A 159 -12.78 -24.63 -18.59
C LEU A 159 -12.02 -23.90 -19.71
N SER A 160 -12.71 -23.60 -20.80
CA SER A 160 -12.13 -22.89 -21.96
C SER A 160 -11.66 -21.48 -21.59
N TYR A 161 -12.40 -20.79 -20.71
CA TYR A 161 -12.04 -19.47 -20.23
C TYR A 161 -10.82 -19.50 -19.30
N VAL A 162 -10.77 -20.45 -18.36
CA VAL A 162 -9.64 -20.62 -17.44
C VAL A 162 -8.37 -20.97 -18.21
N LYS A 163 -8.44 -21.89 -19.20
CA LYS A 163 -7.29 -22.21 -20.07
C LYS A 163 -6.70 -20.97 -20.74
N LYS A 164 -7.55 -20.08 -21.29
CA LYS A 164 -7.11 -18.80 -21.88
C LYS A 164 -6.43 -17.87 -20.89
N ILE A 165 -6.87 -17.85 -19.62
CA ILE A 165 -6.22 -17.04 -18.58
C ILE A 165 -4.84 -17.61 -18.25
N VAL A 166 -4.72 -18.94 -18.12
CA VAL A 166 -3.43 -19.61 -17.84
C VAL A 166 -2.44 -19.43 -19.00
N GLU A 167 -2.91 -19.54 -20.23
CA GLU A 167 -2.14 -19.31 -21.44
C GLU A 167 -1.61 -17.86 -21.48
N LYS A 168 -2.51 -16.88 -21.35
CA LYS A 168 -2.13 -15.47 -21.29
C LYS A 168 -1.12 -15.18 -20.16
N HIS A 169 -1.32 -15.76 -18.98
CA HIS A 169 -0.40 -15.56 -17.86
C HIS A 169 1.01 -16.10 -18.19
N SER A 170 1.08 -17.26 -18.86
CA SER A 170 2.35 -17.88 -19.27
C SER A 170 3.08 -17.00 -20.30
N ASP A 171 2.35 -16.45 -21.27
CA ASP A 171 2.89 -15.54 -22.29
C ASP A 171 3.40 -14.23 -21.66
N ASP A 172 2.61 -13.64 -20.76
CA ASP A 172 2.99 -12.42 -20.03
C ASP A 172 4.28 -12.62 -19.21
N GLN A 173 4.43 -13.77 -18.53
CA GLN A 173 5.64 -14.12 -17.79
C GLN A 173 6.86 -14.34 -18.70
N ALA A 174 6.66 -14.98 -19.85
CA ALA A 174 7.72 -15.15 -20.85
C ALA A 174 8.19 -13.80 -21.43
N GLY A 175 7.27 -12.84 -21.60
CA GLY A 175 7.59 -11.47 -22.04
C GLY A 175 8.43 -10.69 -21.02
N ILE A 176 8.05 -10.74 -19.74
CA ILE A 176 8.77 -10.07 -18.63
C ILE A 176 10.17 -10.64 -18.43
N THR A 177 10.33 -11.95 -18.56
CA THR A 177 11.63 -12.61 -18.41
C THR A 177 12.59 -12.16 -19.52
N LYS A 178 12.10 -12.04 -20.77
CA LYS A 178 12.89 -11.59 -21.92
C LYS A 178 13.32 -10.12 -21.80
N SER A 179 12.45 -9.22 -21.33
CA SER A 179 12.81 -7.80 -21.15
C SER A 179 13.84 -7.61 -20.03
N THR A 180 13.66 -8.31 -18.91
CA THR A 180 14.60 -8.24 -17.76
C THR A 180 16.00 -8.76 -18.14
N SER A 181 16.09 -9.82 -18.95
CA SER A 181 17.37 -10.33 -19.43
C SER A 181 18.06 -9.39 -20.45
N ALA A 182 17.29 -8.61 -21.22
CA ALA A 182 17.84 -7.64 -22.16
C ALA A 182 18.43 -6.41 -21.42
N ASP A 183 17.77 -5.96 -20.36
CA ASP A 183 18.23 -4.82 -19.55
C ASP A 183 19.50 -5.14 -18.73
N ILE A 184 19.66 -6.39 -18.27
CA ILE A 184 20.87 -6.83 -17.55
C ILE A 184 22.06 -7.00 -18.51
N ALA A 185 21.83 -7.42 -19.75
CA ALA A 185 22.89 -7.58 -20.75
C ALA A 185 23.37 -6.25 -21.36
N ALA A 186 22.64 -5.15 -21.13
CA ALA A 186 22.94 -3.82 -21.64
C ALA A 186 23.71 -2.92 -20.65
N ASN A 187 23.99 -3.40 -19.44
CA ASN A 187 24.81 -2.74 -18.41
C ASN A 187 26.10 -3.52 -18.15
#